data_AF-A0A3D8S8T5-F1
#
_entry.id   AF-A0A3D8S8T5-F1
#
_cell.length_a   1.000
_cell.length_b   1.000
_cell.length_c   1.000
_cell.angle_alpha   90.00
_cell.angle_beta   90.00
_cell.angle_gamma   90.00
#
_symmetry.space_group_name_H-M   'P 1'
#
loop_
_entity.id
_entity.type
_entity.pdbx_description
1 polymer ?
#
loop_
_entity_poly.entity_id
_entity_poly.type
_entity_poly.pdbx_seq_one_letter_code
_entity_poly.pdbx_strand_id
1 'polypeptide(L)'
;MVGWCCLLGWAISTGLALKFNGYSWADSSSDELNVPLQRCLFAAEVLFDVGLYFPKFSLLALYYVVINDCFRKTRIALRAITTFIALASLTVLILDFAICEPFSLQFSVIPGQCSAWTSWVTYDTNFILNMICDILVFGLPFSFLGKMKISKKARLGLIGTFTLGVVTILVGAMRYGLGAVYWDLPTTIVCSTAELCCALIVVSLPILRHIFGESVKDKGTRLINSSSQQQQMSSSGNSVPDNCLALDTSSWA
;
A
#
# COMPACT_ATOMS: atom_id res chain seq x y z
N MET A 1 -9.04 -2.49 -8.01
CA MET A 1 -9.34 -3.73 -8.76
C MET A 1 -8.17 -4.71 -8.67
N VAL A 2 -6.96 -4.34 -9.12
CA VAL A 2 -5.77 -5.22 -9.07
C VAL A 2 -5.48 -5.80 -7.67
N GLY A 3 -5.54 -4.98 -6.61
CA GLY A 3 -5.33 -5.47 -5.24
C GLY A 3 -6.33 -6.55 -4.78
N TRP A 4 -7.60 -6.46 -5.20
CA TRP A 4 -8.60 -7.49 -4.91
C TRP A 4 -8.34 -8.78 -5.69
N CYS A 5 -7.89 -8.67 -6.94
CA CYS A 5 -7.49 -9.84 -7.73
C CYS A 5 -6.28 -10.56 -7.10
N CYS A 6 -5.29 -9.80 -6.60
CA CYS A 6 -4.13 -10.37 -5.92
C CYS A 6 -4.51 -11.05 -4.60
N LEU A 7 -5.39 -10.43 -3.81
CA LEU A 7 -5.90 -11.03 -2.56
C LEU A 7 -6.67 -12.33 -2.82
N LEU A 8 -7.54 -12.36 -3.83
CA LEU A 8 -8.28 -13.57 -4.21
C LEU A 8 -7.34 -14.67 -4.72
N GLY A 9 -6.39 -14.31 -5.58
CA GLY A 9 -5.38 -15.25 -6.08
C GLY A 9 -4.52 -15.81 -4.95
N TRP A 10 -4.10 -14.97 -4.00
CA TRP A 10 -3.36 -15.36 -2.81
C TRP A 10 -4.17 -16.35 -1.97
N ALA A 11 -5.43 -16.03 -1.67
CA ALA A 11 -6.31 -16.88 -0.86
C ALA A 11 -6.55 -18.25 -1.52
N ILE A 12 -6.74 -18.28 -2.84
CA ILE A 12 -6.93 -19.53 -3.59
C ILE A 12 -5.63 -20.35 -3.56
N SER A 13 -4.48 -19.73 -3.82
CA SER A 13 -3.19 -20.42 -3.90
C SER A 13 -2.77 -21.00 -2.54
N THR A 14 -2.94 -20.22 -1.47
CA THR A 14 -2.64 -20.66 -0.10
C THR A 14 -3.63 -21.69 0.43
N GLY A 15 -4.91 -21.60 0.07
CA GLY A 15 -5.91 -22.63 0.39
C GLY A 15 -5.58 -23.98 -0.26
N LEU A 16 -5.14 -23.97 -1.52
CA LEU A 16 -4.65 -25.18 -2.20
C LEU A 16 -3.36 -25.70 -1.57
N ALA A 17 -2.42 -24.82 -1.24
CA ALA A 17 -1.17 -25.21 -0.58
C ALA A 17 -1.42 -25.87 0.78
N LEU A 18 -2.31 -25.33 1.62
CA LEU A 18 -2.68 -25.94 2.91
C LEU A 18 -3.32 -27.32 2.73
N LYS A 19 -4.15 -27.49 1.70
CA LYS A 19 -4.78 -28.78 1.38
C LYS A 19 -3.73 -29.84 0.99
N PHE A 20 -2.80 -29.49 0.10
CA PHE A 20 -1.72 -30.39 -0.31
C PHE A 20 -0.75 -30.69 0.84
N ASN A 21 -0.43 -29.68 1.65
CA ASN A 21 0.38 -29.86 2.86
C ASN A 21 -0.30 -30.86 3.80
N GLY A 22 -1.58 -30.67 4.12
CA GLY A 22 -2.36 -31.57 5.00
C GLY A 22 -2.37 -33.04 4.55
N TYR A 23 -2.42 -33.29 3.23
CA TYR A 23 -2.32 -34.64 2.68
C TYR A 23 -0.92 -35.25 2.80
N SER A 24 0.14 -34.45 2.66
CA SER A 24 1.52 -34.93 2.83
C SER A 24 1.79 -35.42 4.26
N TRP A 25 1.21 -34.77 5.28
CA TRP A 25 1.31 -35.25 6.68
C TRP A 25 0.53 -36.55 6.94
N ALA A 26 -0.47 -36.86 6.12
CA ALA A 26 -1.34 -38.03 6.31
C ALA A 26 -0.84 -39.28 5.58
N ASP A 27 -0.04 -39.13 4.51
CA ASP A 27 0.44 -40.23 3.68
C ASP A 27 1.95 -40.11 3.44
N SER A 28 2.72 -41.08 3.94
CA SER A 28 4.18 -41.11 3.86
C SER A 28 4.73 -41.46 2.47
N SER A 29 3.86 -41.72 1.49
CA SER A 29 4.20 -41.96 0.07
C SER A 29 4.15 -40.69 -0.81
N SER A 30 4.22 -39.51 -0.18
CA SER A 30 3.79 -38.20 -0.71
C SER A 30 4.73 -37.44 -1.65
N ASP A 31 5.71 -38.10 -2.28
CA ASP A 31 6.60 -37.44 -3.23
C ASP A 31 5.85 -36.86 -4.45
N GLU A 32 4.76 -37.50 -4.88
CA GLU A 32 3.95 -37.02 -6.01
C GLU A 32 3.17 -35.72 -5.69
N LEU A 33 2.91 -35.45 -4.41
CA LEU A 33 2.08 -34.30 -3.98
C LEU A 33 2.91 -33.06 -3.64
N ASN A 34 4.22 -33.19 -3.55
CA ASN A 34 5.14 -32.10 -3.21
C ASN A 34 5.33 -31.11 -4.38
N VAL A 35 5.28 -31.59 -5.63
CA VAL A 35 5.38 -30.73 -6.83
C VAL A 35 4.21 -29.73 -6.95
N PRO A 36 2.92 -30.14 -6.87
CA PRO A 36 1.82 -29.18 -6.92
C PRO A 36 1.81 -28.24 -5.70
N LEU A 37 2.24 -28.71 -4.52
CA LEU A 37 2.42 -27.84 -3.34
C LEU A 37 3.40 -26.70 -3.62
N GLN A 38 4.62 -27.01 -4.07
CA GLN A 38 5.64 -25.99 -4.37
C GLN A 38 5.18 -25.00 -5.44
N ARG A 39 4.43 -25.45 -6.45
CA ARG A 39 3.83 -24.56 -7.46
C ARG A 39 2.81 -23.59 -6.85
N CYS A 40 1.96 -24.07 -5.94
CA CYS A 40 1.00 -23.23 -5.24
C CYS A 40 1.70 -22.21 -4.31
N LEU A 41 2.77 -22.61 -3.62
CA LEU A 41 3.54 -21.72 -2.76
C LEU A 41 4.24 -20.63 -3.56
N PHE A 42 4.88 -20.99 -4.68
CA PHE A 42 5.50 -20.01 -5.57
C PHE A 42 4.49 -19.02 -6.15
N ALA A 43 3.33 -19.51 -6.61
CA ALA A 43 2.26 -18.64 -7.09
C ALA A 43 1.74 -17.71 -5.99
N ALA A 44 1.63 -18.21 -4.75
CA ALA A 44 1.26 -17.40 -3.61
C ALA A 44 2.29 -16.29 -3.36
N GLU A 45 3.59 -16.63 -3.30
CA GLU A 45 4.69 -15.67 -3.08
C GLU A 45 4.62 -14.47 -4.04
N VAL A 46 4.56 -14.76 -5.34
CA VAL A 46 4.48 -13.73 -6.38
C VAL A 46 3.21 -12.86 -6.20
N LEU A 47 2.07 -13.47 -5.87
CA LEU A 47 0.81 -12.74 -5.65
C LEU A 47 0.84 -11.89 -4.40
N PHE A 48 1.53 -12.33 -3.34
CA PHE A 48 1.75 -11.55 -2.14
C PHE A 48 2.62 -10.33 -2.41
N ASP A 49 3.72 -10.51 -3.13
CA ASP A 49 4.61 -9.39 -3.45
C ASP A 49 3.93 -8.36 -4.32
N VAL A 50 3.29 -8.79 -5.42
CA VAL A 50 2.50 -7.88 -6.25
C VAL A 50 1.40 -7.21 -5.41
N GLY A 51 0.71 -7.97 -4.57
CA GLY A 51 -0.35 -7.47 -3.70
C GLY A 51 0.13 -6.51 -2.60
N LEU A 52 1.38 -6.59 -2.16
CA LEU A 52 2.00 -5.68 -1.17
C LEU A 52 2.60 -4.43 -1.81
N TYR A 53 3.21 -4.53 -2.99
CA TYR A 53 3.81 -3.39 -3.68
C TYR A 53 2.76 -2.52 -4.38
N PHE A 54 1.68 -3.12 -4.90
CA PHE A 54 0.62 -2.38 -5.60
C PHE A 54 -0.05 -1.26 -4.77
N PRO A 55 -0.41 -1.47 -3.48
CA PRO A 55 -0.88 -0.40 -2.59
C PRO A 55 0.08 0.78 -2.50
N LYS A 56 1.40 0.52 -2.47
CA LYS A 56 2.41 1.59 -2.40
C LYS A 56 2.41 2.44 -3.66
N PHE A 57 2.33 1.81 -4.84
CA PHE A 57 2.19 2.55 -6.10
C PHE A 57 0.89 3.35 -6.16
N SER A 58 -0.21 2.82 -5.64
CA SER A 58 -1.48 3.54 -5.56
C SER A 58 -1.37 4.78 -4.64
N LEU A 59 -0.68 4.66 -3.50
CA LEU A 59 -0.44 5.79 -2.60
C LEU A 59 0.48 6.84 -3.23
N LEU A 60 1.52 6.41 -3.96
CA LEU A 60 2.38 7.29 -4.74
C LEU A 60 1.60 8.03 -5.82
N ALA A 61 0.72 7.34 -6.56
CA ALA A 61 -0.13 7.96 -7.57
C ALA A 61 -1.03 9.06 -6.95
N LEU A 62 -1.57 8.80 -5.75
CA LEU A 62 -2.31 9.81 -5.00
C LEU A 62 -1.42 11.02 -4.65
N TYR A 63 -0.16 10.80 -4.24
CA TYR A 63 0.79 11.89 -3.99
C TYR A 63 1.14 12.69 -5.25
N TYR A 64 1.21 12.04 -6.41
CA TYR A 64 1.40 12.73 -7.69
C TYR A 64 0.25 13.69 -8.03
N VAL A 65 -0.98 13.36 -7.64
CA VAL A 65 -2.16 14.21 -7.84
C VAL A 65 -2.22 15.33 -6.80
N VAL A 66 -1.90 15.05 -5.54
CA VAL A 66 -1.99 16.03 -4.44
C VAL A 66 -0.87 17.08 -4.52
N ILE A 67 0.33 16.70 -4.93
CA ILE A 67 1.49 17.60 -4.98
C ILE A 67 1.51 18.33 -6.34
N ASN A 68 1.04 19.58 -6.33
CA ASN A 68 1.11 20.49 -7.48
C ASN A 68 2.57 20.79 -7.91
N ASP A 69 2.74 21.12 -9.20
CA ASP A 69 4.05 21.33 -9.84
C ASP A 69 4.90 22.47 -9.26
N CYS A 70 4.34 23.31 -8.39
CA CYS A 70 5.07 24.38 -7.70
C CYS A 70 6.22 23.88 -6.82
N PHE A 71 6.24 22.61 -6.38
CA PHE A 71 7.26 22.08 -5.48
C PHE A 71 8.28 21.18 -6.17
N ARG A 72 9.19 21.79 -6.94
CA ARG A 72 10.22 21.08 -7.73
C ARG A 72 11.05 20.08 -6.91
N LYS A 73 11.50 20.44 -5.70
CA LYS A 73 12.29 19.54 -4.82
C LYS A 73 11.50 18.31 -4.37
N THR A 74 10.23 18.48 -4.03
CA THR A 74 9.36 17.38 -3.59
C THR A 74 8.99 16.46 -4.75
N ARG A 75 8.81 17.00 -5.97
CA ARG A 75 8.57 16.21 -7.17
C ARG A 75 9.77 15.33 -7.55
N ILE A 76 10.99 15.84 -7.37
CA ILE A 76 12.23 15.06 -7.57
C ILE A 76 12.28 13.92 -6.55
N ALA A 77 12.03 14.20 -5.26
CA ALA A 77 11.99 13.17 -4.23
C ALA A 77 10.92 12.10 -4.52
N LEU A 78 9.72 12.50 -4.95
CA LEU A 78 8.65 11.60 -5.33
C LEU A 78 9.05 10.69 -6.50
N ARG A 79 9.70 11.24 -7.54
CA ARG A 79 10.24 10.44 -8.67
C ARG A 79 11.33 9.47 -8.23
N ALA A 80 12.23 9.92 -7.35
CA ALA A 80 13.30 9.06 -6.82
C ALA A 80 12.73 7.90 -6.01
N ILE A 81 11.77 8.16 -5.11
CA ILE A 81 11.10 7.13 -4.30
C ILE A 81 10.30 6.17 -5.21
N THR A 82 9.58 6.68 -6.19
CA THR A 82 8.84 5.84 -7.16
C THR A 82 9.78 4.91 -7.92
N THR A 83 10.92 5.44 -8.38
CA THR A 83 11.93 4.64 -9.08
C THR A 83 12.52 3.58 -8.15
N PHE A 84 12.84 3.94 -6.91
CA PHE A 84 13.34 3.01 -5.91
C PHE A 84 12.35 1.87 -5.62
N ILE A 85 11.07 2.17 -5.41
CA ILE A 85 10.05 1.14 -5.13
C ILE A 85 9.85 0.22 -6.35
N ALA A 86 9.87 0.78 -7.57
CA ALA A 86 9.84 -0.01 -8.80
C ALA A 86 11.03 -0.97 -8.89
N LEU A 87 12.24 -0.48 -8.65
CA LEU A 87 13.44 -1.31 -8.64
C LEU A 87 13.41 -2.36 -7.53
N ALA A 88 12.93 -2.01 -6.33
CA ALA A 88 12.79 -2.94 -5.21
C ALA A 88 11.79 -4.07 -5.55
N SER A 89 10.61 -3.72 -6.08
CA SER A 89 9.62 -4.73 -6.51
C SER A 89 10.16 -5.64 -7.61
N LEU A 90 10.92 -5.09 -8.56
CA LEU A 90 11.53 -5.87 -9.62
C LEU A 90 12.65 -6.78 -9.08
N THR A 91 13.43 -6.29 -8.13
CA THR A 91 14.52 -7.05 -7.50
C THR A 91 13.98 -8.25 -6.74
N VAL A 92 12.92 -8.06 -5.95
CA VAL A 92 12.25 -9.15 -5.23
C VAL A 92 11.72 -10.18 -6.23
N LEU A 93 10.95 -9.76 -7.23
CA LEU A 93 10.44 -10.69 -8.23
C LEU A 93 11.57 -11.46 -8.94
N ILE A 94 12.60 -10.76 -9.41
CA ILE A 94 13.75 -11.42 -10.06
C ILE A 94 14.39 -12.42 -9.10
N LEU A 95 14.55 -12.07 -7.82
CA LEU A 95 15.10 -12.98 -6.82
C LEU A 95 14.25 -14.25 -6.68
N ASP A 96 12.91 -14.12 -6.63
CA ASP A 96 12.01 -15.26 -6.52
C ASP A 96 12.15 -16.23 -7.70
N PHE A 97 12.36 -15.69 -8.90
CA PHE A 97 12.57 -16.49 -10.13
C PHE A 97 14.01 -17.00 -10.27
N ALA A 98 15.00 -16.30 -9.74
CA ALA A 98 16.43 -16.58 -9.96
C ALA A 98 17.11 -17.33 -8.82
N ILE A 99 16.46 -17.50 -7.66
CA ILE A 99 17.05 -18.17 -6.50
C ILE A 99 17.42 -19.64 -6.76
N CYS A 100 16.72 -20.31 -7.68
CA CYS A 100 16.99 -21.68 -8.09
C CYS A 100 17.48 -21.75 -9.53
N GLU A 101 18.68 -22.26 -9.72
CA GLU A 101 19.27 -22.47 -11.04
C GLU A 101 19.58 -23.97 -11.26
N PRO A 102 18.90 -24.65 -12.21
CA PRO A 102 17.82 -24.17 -13.09
C PRO A 102 16.48 -23.97 -12.36
N PHE A 103 15.62 -23.07 -12.88
CA PHE A 103 14.30 -22.74 -12.32
C PHE A 103 13.39 -23.96 -12.07
N SER A 104 13.57 -25.05 -12.84
CA SER A 104 12.84 -26.30 -12.62
C SER A 104 13.07 -26.91 -11.23
N LEU A 105 14.18 -26.58 -10.56
CA LEU A 105 14.49 -27.04 -9.21
C LEU A 105 13.57 -26.45 -8.15
N GLN A 106 12.99 -25.26 -8.39
CA GLN A 106 11.98 -24.63 -7.54
C GLN A 106 10.81 -25.56 -7.21
N PHE A 107 10.50 -26.49 -8.11
CA PHE A 107 9.39 -27.44 -7.98
C PHE A 107 9.84 -28.87 -7.71
N SER A 108 11.15 -29.11 -7.53
CA SER A 108 11.71 -30.45 -7.39
C SER A 108 11.73 -30.93 -5.94
N VAL A 109 11.53 -32.23 -5.71
CA VAL A 109 11.46 -32.87 -4.38
C VAL A 109 12.84 -33.38 -3.91
N ILE A 110 13.92 -32.86 -4.49
CA ILE A 110 15.28 -33.37 -4.28
C ILE A 110 15.79 -32.91 -2.89
N PRO A 111 16.48 -33.77 -2.11
CA PRO A 111 17.09 -33.36 -0.83
C PRO A 111 18.10 -32.21 -1.07
N GLY A 112 17.91 -31.09 -0.34
CA GLY A 112 18.59 -29.81 -0.58
C GLY A 112 17.67 -28.71 -1.14
N GLN A 113 16.39 -28.73 -0.74
CA GLN A 113 15.26 -27.96 -1.28
C GLN A 113 15.60 -26.49 -1.57
N CYS A 114 15.76 -26.18 -2.85
CA CYS A 114 15.76 -24.81 -3.34
C CYS A 114 14.30 -24.41 -3.62
N SER A 115 13.78 -23.46 -2.84
CA SER A 115 12.45 -22.88 -3.00
C SER A 115 12.49 -21.44 -2.54
N ALA A 116 12.04 -20.49 -3.36
CA ALA A 116 11.95 -19.07 -3.00
C ALA A 116 11.23 -18.87 -1.65
N TRP A 117 10.10 -19.55 -1.47
CA TRP A 117 9.27 -19.50 -0.27
C TRP A 117 10.01 -19.87 1.03
N THR A 118 10.95 -20.82 0.95
CA THR A 118 11.65 -21.35 2.14
C THR A 118 13.05 -20.76 2.29
N SER A 119 13.48 -19.94 1.33
CA SER A 119 14.79 -19.32 1.32
C SER A 119 14.84 -18.14 2.29
N TRP A 120 15.71 -18.24 3.29
CA TRP A 120 16.03 -17.13 4.20
C TRP A 120 16.48 -15.88 3.45
N VAL A 121 17.25 -16.04 2.36
CA VAL A 121 17.75 -14.91 1.56
C VAL A 121 16.59 -14.14 0.93
N THR A 122 15.62 -14.86 0.34
CA THR A 122 14.43 -14.26 -0.26
C THR A 122 13.57 -13.60 0.82
N TYR A 123 13.36 -14.29 1.93
CA TYR A 123 12.57 -13.81 3.07
C TYR A 123 13.13 -12.52 3.69
N ASP A 124 14.43 -12.48 4.01
CA ASP A 124 15.11 -11.32 4.59
C ASP A 124 15.14 -10.16 3.61
N THR A 125 15.47 -10.42 2.34
CA THR A 125 15.53 -9.39 1.30
C THR A 125 14.17 -8.75 1.07
N ASN A 126 13.12 -9.57 0.98
CA ASN A 126 11.74 -9.11 0.86
C ASN A 126 11.36 -8.22 2.05
N PHE A 127 11.61 -8.69 3.28
CA PHE A 127 11.30 -7.93 4.49
C PHE A 127 12.01 -6.58 4.55
N ILE A 128 13.34 -6.56 4.33
CA ILE A 128 14.15 -5.34 4.40
C ILE A 128 13.72 -4.34 3.33
N LEU A 129 13.57 -4.77 2.07
CA LEU A 129 13.16 -3.89 0.98
C LEU A 129 11.75 -3.34 1.19
N ASN A 130 10.82 -4.19 1.63
CA ASN A 130 9.46 -3.78 1.96
C ASN A 130 9.43 -2.72 3.06
N MET A 131 10.19 -2.94 4.15
CA MET A 131 10.29 -2.01 5.28
C MET A 131 10.90 -0.67 4.87
N ILE A 132 11.96 -0.68 4.05
CA ILE A 132 12.55 0.56 3.51
C ILE A 132 11.54 1.30 2.64
N CYS A 133 10.81 0.59 1.77
CA CYS A 133 9.78 1.19 0.93
C CYS A 133 8.71 1.87 1.76
N ASP A 134 8.20 1.21 2.80
CA ASP A 134 7.23 1.79 3.73
C ASP A 134 7.78 3.09 4.35
N ILE A 135 8.98 3.06 4.93
CA ILE A 135 9.60 4.26 5.53
C ILE A 135 9.71 5.41 4.53
N LEU A 136 10.10 5.14 3.28
CA LEU A 136 10.23 6.16 2.25
C LEU A 136 8.87 6.76 1.85
N VAL A 137 7.85 5.93 1.66
CA VAL A 137 6.49 6.38 1.32
C VAL A 137 5.91 7.23 2.45
N PHE A 138 6.08 6.81 3.71
CA PHE A 138 5.58 7.55 4.87
C PHE A 138 6.41 8.79 5.21
N GLY A 139 7.71 8.79 4.90
CA GLY A 139 8.59 9.95 5.09
C GLY A 139 8.38 11.07 4.06
N LEU A 140 7.75 10.75 2.92
CA LEU A 140 7.47 11.71 1.85
C LEU A 140 6.65 12.92 2.30
N PRO A 141 5.48 12.76 2.96
CA PRO A 141 4.75 13.90 3.50
C PRO A 141 5.63 14.71 4.46
N PHE A 142 6.38 14.08 5.37
CA PHE A 142 7.22 14.80 6.33
C PHE A 142 8.27 15.72 5.68
N SER A 143 8.89 15.25 4.60
CA SER A 143 9.86 16.03 3.81
C SER A 143 9.23 17.28 3.16
N PHE A 144 7.92 17.25 2.88
CA PHE A 144 7.16 18.38 2.35
C PHE A 144 6.80 19.41 3.43
N LEU A 145 6.61 18.98 4.68
CA LEU A 145 6.13 19.84 5.76
C LEU A 145 7.13 20.87 6.28
N GLY A 146 8.43 20.65 6.13
CA GLY A 146 9.47 21.53 6.68
C GLY A 146 9.53 22.95 6.09
N LYS A 147 8.72 23.27 5.06
CA LYS A 147 8.89 24.49 4.25
C LYS A 147 7.69 25.44 4.20
N MET A 148 6.56 25.14 4.85
CA MET A 148 5.36 25.98 4.75
C MET A 148 4.58 26.08 6.07
N LYS A 149 3.89 27.22 6.31
CA LYS A 149 2.92 27.38 7.40
C LYS A 149 1.70 26.51 7.11
N ILE A 150 1.61 25.36 7.78
CA ILE A 150 0.68 24.28 7.44
C ILE A 150 -0.74 24.60 7.91
N SER A 151 -1.69 24.58 6.98
CA SER A 151 -3.13 24.59 7.28
C SER A 151 -3.53 23.36 8.11
N LYS A 152 -4.45 23.50 9.07
CA LYS A 152 -4.94 22.41 9.93
C LYS A 152 -5.30 21.13 9.16
N LYS A 153 -5.74 21.25 7.91
CA LYS A 153 -6.07 20.14 7.00
C LYS A 153 -4.85 19.26 6.64
N ALA A 154 -3.71 19.88 6.34
CA ALA A 154 -2.48 19.19 5.98
C ALA A 154 -1.81 18.53 7.21
N ARG A 155 -1.91 19.15 8.39
CA ARG A 155 -1.49 18.54 9.66
C ARG A 155 -2.23 17.23 9.94
N LEU A 156 -3.53 17.20 9.70
CA LEU A 156 -4.31 15.98 9.93
C LEU A 156 -3.97 14.92 8.87
N GLY A 157 -3.63 15.30 7.63
CA GLY A 157 -3.14 14.37 6.59
C GLY A 157 -1.85 13.65 7.01
N LEU A 158 -0.91 14.41 7.60
CA LEU A 158 0.35 13.87 8.15
C LEU A 158 0.12 12.84 9.26
N ILE A 159 -0.78 13.13 10.19
CA ILE A 159 -1.12 12.21 11.29
C ILE A 159 -1.69 10.90 10.73
N GLY A 160 -2.52 11.01 9.69
CA GLY A 160 -3.03 9.88 8.95
C GLY A 160 -1.89 9.03 8.38
N THR A 161 -1.02 9.61 7.54
CA THR A 161 0.08 8.87 6.91
C THR A 161 1.04 8.26 7.93
N PHE A 162 1.29 8.93 9.06
CA PHE A 162 2.14 8.40 10.12
C PHE A 162 1.53 7.15 10.79
N THR A 163 0.25 7.22 11.16
CA THR A 163 -0.45 6.11 11.80
C THR A 163 -0.52 4.89 10.88
N LEU A 164 -0.81 5.15 9.60
CA LEU A 164 -0.83 4.12 8.56
C LEU A 164 0.51 3.39 8.43
N GLY A 165 1.62 4.14 8.48
CA GLY A 165 2.94 3.54 8.37
C GLY A 165 3.42 2.77 9.58
N VAL A 166 3.07 3.24 10.78
CA VAL A 166 3.35 2.46 11.99
C VAL A 166 2.63 1.12 11.95
N VAL A 167 1.38 1.08 11.50
CA VAL A 167 0.62 -0.18 11.40
C VAL A 167 1.25 -1.15 10.41
N THR A 168 1.65 -0.73 9.21
CA THR A 168 2.23 -1.66 8.23
C THR A 168 3.60 -2.19 8.68
N ILE A 169 4.45 -1.33 9.25
CA ILE A 169 5.76 -1.74 9.79
C ILE A 169 5.59 -2.74 10.95
N LEU A 170 4.63 -2.51 11.86
CA LEU A 170 4.37 -3.43 12.96
C LEU A 170 3.89 -4.80 12.48
N VAL A 171 2.94 -4.84 11.53
CA VAL A 171 2.42 -6.11 11.01
C VAL A 171 3.49 -6.87 10.23
N GLY A 172 4.30 -6.19 9.43
CA GLY A 172 5.45 -6.80 8.73
C GLY A 172 6.50 -7.33 9.69
N ALA A 173 6.83 -6.59 10.75
CA ALA A 173 7.76 -7.04 11.80
C ALA A 173 7.22 -8.24 12.59
N MET A 174 5.90 -8.27 12.86
CA MET A 174 5.25 -9.43 13.47
C MET A 174 5.35 -10.66 12.59
N ARG A 175 5.11 -10.53 11.27
CA ARG A 175 5.29 -11.63 10.31
C ARG A 175 6.73 -12.14 10.35
N TYR A 176 7.71 -11.24 10.26
CA TYR A 176 9.13 -11.58 10.30
C TYR A 176 9.51 -12.33 11.58
N GLY A 177 9.09 -11.82 12.74
CA GLY A 177 9.40 -12.43 14.04
C GLY A 177 8.73 -13.79 14.24
N LEU A 178 7.45 -13.94 13.85
CA LEU A 178 6.76 -15.22 13.96
C LEU A 178 7.29 -16.25 12.96
N GLY A 179 7.59 -15.82 11.73
CA GLY A 179 8.23 -16.64 10.72
C GLY A 179 9.58 -17.17 11.21
N ALA A 180 10.41 -16.30 11.81
CA ALA A 180 11.72 -16.66 12.35
C ALA A 180 11.65 -17.70 13.50
N VAL A 181 10.56 -17.72 14.28
CA VAL A 181 10.41 -18.62 15.44
C VAL A 181 9.78 -19.96 15.05
N TYR A 182 8.68 -19.95 14.31
CA TYR A 182 7.87 -21.15 14.10
C TYR A 182 8.19 -21.87 12.78
N TRP A 183 8.67 -21.16 11.75
CA TRP A 183 9.01 -21.71 10.43
C TRP A 183 7.96 -22.66 9.82
N ASP A 184 6.70 -22.43 10.14
CA ASP A 184 5.59 -23.27 9.71
C ASP A 184 4.75 -22.57 8.62
N LEU A 185 4.29 -23.38 7.68
CA LEU A 185 3.47 -22.91 6.57
C LEU A 185 2.16 -22.22 7.01
N PRO A 186 1.34 -22.77 7.93
CA PRO A 186 0.05 -22.18 8.28
C PRO A 186 0.20 -20.83 9.01
N THR A 187 1.11 -20.69 9.96
CA THR A 187 1.34 -19.39 10.63
C THR A 187 1.83 -18.35 9.63
N THR A 188 2.76 -18.71 8.74
CA THR A 188 3.26 -17.80 7.71
C THR A 188 2.14 -17.31 6.78
N ILE A 189 1.22 -18.20 6.36
CA ILE A 189 0.07 -17.83 5.54
C ILE A 189 -0.87 -16.87 6.27
N VAL A 190 -1.17 -17.13 7.55
CA VAL A 190 -2.06 -16.27 8.35
C VAL A 190 -1.46 -14.87 8.52
N CYS A 191 -0.18 -14.79 8.90
CA CYS A 191 0.51 -13.52 9.07
C CYS A 191 0.61 -12.72 7.77
N SER A 192 0.95 -13.38 6.66
CA SER A 192 1.04 -12.74 5.34
C SER A 192 -0.33 -12.26 4.84
N THR A 193 -1.40 -13.03 5.11
CA THR A 193 -2.77 -12.61 4.79
C THR A 193 -3.18 -11.38 5.60
N ALA A 194 -2.87 -11.36 6.90
CA ALA A 194 -3.13 -10.21 7.76
C ALA A 194 -2.37 -8.98 7.27
N GLU A 195 -1.11 -9.13 6.88
CA GLU A 195 -0.29 -8.05 6.31
C GLU A 195 -0.90 -7.48 5.03
N LEU A 196 -1.31 -8.34 4.09
CA LEU A 196 -1.93 -7.93 2.83
C LEU A 196 -3.25 -7.17 3.07
N CYS A 197 -4.12 -7.70 3.95
CA CYS A 197 -5.38 -7.06 4.30
C CYS A 197 -5.16 -5.71 4.99
N CYS A 198 -4.23 -5.64 5.95
CA CYS A 198 -3.87 -4.39 6.61
C CYS A 198 -3.37 -3.34 5.61
N ALA A 199 -2.47 -3.71 4.70
CA ALA A 199 -1.95 -2.80 3.67
C ALA A 199 -3.07 -2.25 2.76
N LEU A 200 -4.02 -3.11 2.35
CA LEU A 200 -5.18 -2.71 1.52
C LEU A 200 -6.15 -1.79 2.27
N ILE A 201 -6.42 -2.05 3.54
CA ILE A 201 -7.24 -1.17 4.38
C ILE A 201 -6.53 0.18 4.51
N VAL A 202 -5.24 0.15 4.84
CA VAL A 202 -4.41 1.33 5.05
C VAL A 202 -4.40 2.26 3.83
N VAL A 203 -4.21 1.73 2.62
CA VAL A 203 -4.17 2.55 1.39
C VAL A 203 -5.52 3.18 1.03
N SER A 204 -6.64 2.61 1.50
CA SER A 204 -7.98 3.13 1.21
C SER A 204 -8.39 4.32 2.10
N LEU A 205 -7.79 4.45 3.29
CA LEU A 205 -8.13 5.48 4.28
C LEU A 205 -7.88 6.94 3.83
N PRO A 206 -6.79 7.28 3.12
CA PRO A 206 -6.57 8.64 2.61
C PRO A 206 -7.67 9.10 1.65
N ILE A 207 -8.16 8.20 0.80
CA ILE A 207 -9.17 8.49 -0.22
C ILE A 207 -10.54 8.70 0.43
N LEU A 208 -10.92 7.81 1.36
CA LEU A 208 -12.18 7.91 2.09
C LEU A 208 -12.31 9.25 2.82
N ARG A 209 -11.21 9.72 3.41
CA ARG A 209 -11.19 10.98 4.14
C ARG A 209 -11.32 12.21 3.24
N HIS A 210 -10.74 12.16 2.03
CA HIS A 210 -10.91 13.25 1.07
C HIS A 210 -12.39 13.48 0.75
N ILE A 211 -13.12 12.39 0.49
CA ILE A 211 -14.56 12.41 0.15
C ILE A 211 -15.43 12.84 1.34
N PHE A 212 -15.19 12.30 2.54
CA PHE A 212 -16.01 12.64 3.73
C PHE A 212 -15.75 14.06 4.26
N GLY A 213 -14.53 14.58 4.10
CA GLY A 213 -14.20 15.95 4.48
C GLY A 213 -14.96 17.01 3.68
N GLU A 214 -15.33 16.70 2.45
CA GLU A 214 -16.12 17.60 1.59
C GLU A 214 -17.62 17.49 1.88
N SER A 215 -18.15 16.28 2.09
CA SER A 215 -19.57 16.08 2.45
C SER A 215 -19.99 16.73 3.77
N VAL A 216 -19.11 16.75 4.77
CA VAL A 216 -19.38 17.45 6.05
C VAL A 216 -19.34 18.97 5.87
N LYS A 217 -18.47 19.48 4.98
CA LYS A 217 -18.39 20.91 4.68
C LYS A 217 -19.60 21.38 3.86
N ASP A 218 -20.10 20.57 2.94
CA ASP A 218 -21.28 20.91 2.14
C ASP A 218 -22.56 20.90 2.99
N LYS A 219 -22.71 19.95 3.93
CA LYS A 219 -23.82 19.96 4.90
C LYS A 219 -23.74 21.13 5.88
N GLY A 220 -22.55 21.48 6.38
CA GLY A 220 -22.36 22.63 7.26
C GLY A 220 -22.61 23.97 6.56
N THR A 221 -22.17 24.12 5.31
CA THR A 221 -22.39 25.34 4.52
C THR A 221 -23.87 25.48 4.13
N ARG A 222 -24.56 24.38 3.81
CA ARG A 222 -26.02 24.40 3.59
C ARG A 222 -26.79 24.79 4.84
N LEU A 223 -26.45 24.26 6.02
CA LEU A 223 -27.14 24.61 7.27
C LEU A 223 -26.93 26.08 7.69
N ILE A 224 -25.73 26.63 7.45
CA ILE A 224 -25.42 28.05 7.70
C ILE A 224 -26.10 28.97 6.67
N ASN A 225 -26.15 28.57 5.39
CA ASN A 225 -26.91 29.32 4.37
C ASN A 225 -28.43 29.24 4.60
N SER A 226 -28.97 28.14 5.12
CA SER A 226 -30.38 28.02 5.49
C SER A 226 -30.77 28.97 6.63
N SER A 227 -29.86 29.25 7.57
CA SER A 227 -30.09 30.24 8.63
C SER A 227 -29.90 31.69 8.14
N SER A 228 -29.11 31.90 7.08
CA SER A 228 -28.94 33.20 6.43
C SER A 228 -30.13 33.60 5.54
N GLN A 229 -30.77 32.63 4.89
CA GLN A 229 -31.94 32.87 4.02
C GLN A 229 -33.19 33.31 4.77
N GLN A 230 -33.32 32.99 6.07
CA GLN A 230 -34.47 33.44 6.87
C GLN A 230 -34.34 34.90 7.34
N GLN A 231 -33.15 35.51 7.23
CA GLN A 231 -32.90 36.92 7.56
C GLN A 231 -32.88 37.87 6.35
N GLN A 232 -32.91 37.35 5.11
CA GLN A 232 -32.83 38.17 3.88
C GLN A 232 -34.17 38.45 3.18
N MET A 233 -35.32 38.03 3.73
CA MET A 233 -36.63 38.35 3.16
C MET A 233 -37.13 39.77 3.51
N SER A 234 -36.28 40.63 4.08
CA SER A 234 -36.57 42.02 4.45
C SER A 234 -35.54 43.03 3.94
N SER A 235 -34.92 42.79 2.77
CA SER A 235 -34.13 43.83 2.10
C SER A 235 -34.07 43.63 0.58
N SER A 236 -34.76 44.52 -0.12
CA SER A 236 -34.86 44.71 -1.57
C SER A 236 -33.52 44.85 -2.31
N GLY A 237 -33.51 44.52 -3.62
CA GLY A 237 -32.64 45.22 -4.59
C GLY A 237 -31.87 44.36 -5.61
N ASN A 238 -32.17 44.56 -6.89
CA ASN A 238 -31.55 43.98 -8.11
C ASN A 238 -30.01 43.91 -8.16
N SER A 239 -29.45 42.85 -8.78
CA SER A 239 -28.67 42.93 -10.05
C SER A 239 -27.99 41.59 -10.45
N VAL A 240 -27.71 41.50 -11.75
CA VAL A 240 -27.26 40.39 -12.64
C VAL A 240 -25.78 39.98 -12.39
N PRO A 241 -25.31 38.78 -12.79
CA PRO A 241 -24.06 38.18 -12.31
C PRO A 241 -22.86 38.49 -13.22
N ASP A 242 -21.68 38.68 -12.63
CA ASP A 242 -20.40 38.74 -13.37
C ASP A 242 -19.37 37.73 -12.87
N ASN A 243 -18.82 37.04 -13.88
CA ASN A 243 -17.74 36.08 -13.81
C ASN A 243 -16.40 36.75 -13.46
N CYS A 244 -15.52 35.95 -12.84
CA CYS A 244 -14.05 36.02 -12.92
C CYS A 244 -13.47 37.38 -13.34
N LEU A 245 -13.10 38.23 -12.38
CA LEU A 245 -11.97 39.19 -12.46
C LEU A 245 -12.03 40.14 -11.25
N ALA A 246 -11.27 39.83 -10.20
CA ALA A 246 -10.93 40.81 -9.16
C ALA A 246 -9.70 40.33 -8.36
N LEU A 247 -8.54 40.31 -9.02
CA LEU A 247 -7.30 40.68 -8.33
C LEU A 247 -6.95 42.06 -8.89
N ASP A 248 -7.38 43.04 -8.10
CA ASP A 248 -7.27 44.46 -8.31
C ASP A 248 -5.87 44.97 -7.93
N THR A 249 -5.57 46.15 -8.47
CA THR A 249 -4.61 47.15 -8.00
C THR A 249 -3.16 47.04 -8.48
N SER A 250 -2.96 47.49 -9.72
CA SER A 250 -1.83 48.35 -10.06
C SER A 250 -1.80 49.63 -9.22
N SER A 251 -0.59 50.09 -8.89
CA SER A 251 -0.20 51.51 -8.76
C SER A 251 -0.71 52.30 -7.55
N TRP A 252 0.19 52.52 -6.57
CA TRP A 252 0.37 53.84 -5.97
C TRP A 252 1.86 54.07 -5.65
N ALA A 253 2.38 55.18 -6.21
CA ALA A 253 3.44 56.07 -5.76
C ALA A 253 4.86 55.52 -5.47
#